data_AF-A0A3P6EMU2-F1
#
_entry.id   AF-A0A3P6EMU2-F1
#
_cell.length_a   1.000
_cell.length_b   1.000
_cell.length_c   1.000
_cell.angle_alpha   90.00
_cell.angle_beta   90.00
_cell.angle_gamma   90.00
#
_symmetry.space_group_name_H-M   'P 1'
#
loop_
_entity.id
_entity.type
_entity.pdbx_description
1 polymer ?
#
loop_
_entity_poly.entity_id
_entity_poly.type
_entity_poly.pdbx_seq_one_letter_code
_entity_poly.pdbx_strand_id
1 'polypeptide(L)' 'MLSSLQILNWSAYSGVPGEKDLAIYMLKNASHLKTATIWSDECDIPELEMLKELAFSSRASTTCEFLFD' A
#
# COMPACT_ATOMS: atom_id res chain seq x y z
N MET A 1 -0.50 13.73 -10.83
CA MET A 1 -0.88 12.75 -9.78
C MET A 1 -1.28 11.45 -10.45
N LEU A 2 -1.24 10.33 -9.73
CA LEU A 2 -1.39 8.95 -10.22
C LEU A 2 -2.84 8.65 -10.68
N SER A 3 -3.47 9.56 -11.43
CA SER A 3 -4.89 9.54 -11.74
C SER A 3 -5.26 8.35 -12.60
N SER A 4 -4.39 7.84 -13.47
CA SER A 4 -4.69 6.65 -14.29
C SER A 4 -4.35 5.32 -13.60
N LEU A 5 -3.70 5.34 -12.43
CA LEU A 5 -3.26 4.11 -11.75
C LEU A 5 -4.48 3.40 -11.17
N GLN A 6 -4.74 2.19 -11.67
CA GLN A 6 -5.87 1.35 -11.21
C GLN A 6 -5.43 0.16 -10.36
N ILE A 7 -4.21 -0.34 -10.55
CA ILE A 7 -3.69 -1.51 -9.86
C ILE A 7 -2.28 -1.19 -9.37
N LEU A 8 -2.03 -1.43 -8.08
CA LEU A 8 -0.70 -1.40 -7.48
C LEU A 8 -0.40 -2.82 -6.99
N ASN A 9 0.66 -3.42 -7.53
CA ASN A 9 1.23 -4.66 -7.02
C ASN A 9 2.65 -4.36 -6.57
N TRP A 10 2.94 -4.61 -5.30
CA TRP A 10 4.26 -4.39 -4.72
C TRP A 10 4.74 -5.68 -4.08
N SER A 11 5.75 -6.30 -4.70
CA SER A 11 6.42 -7.50 -4.20
C SER A 11 7.69 -7.16 -3.43
N ALA A 12 8.14 -8.05 -2.55
CA ALA A 12 9.37 -7.89 -1.77
C ALA A 12 9.40 -6.57 -0.98
N TYR A 13 8.25 -6.19 -0.43
CA TYR A 13 8.11 -4.97 0.34
C TYR A 13 8.71 -5.18 1.74
N SER A 14 9.82 -4.50 2.01
CA SER A 14 10.60 -4.64 3.26
C SER A 14 10.09 -3.76 4.41
N GLY A 15 9.14 -2.87 4.14
CA GLY A 15 8.54 -2.04 5.18
C GLY A 15 9.44 -0.93 5.73
N VAL A 16 10.63 -0.72 5.14
CA VAL A 16 11.52 0.37 5.55
C VAL A 16 10.83 1.73 5.41
N PRO A 17 11.20 2.74 6.20
CA PRO A 17 10.49 4.02 6.23
C PRO A 17 10.23 4.66 4.85
N GLY A 18 11.20 4.57 3.93
CA GLY A 18 11.06 5.11 2.58
C GLY A 18 10.01 4.38 1.73
N GLU A 19 9.92 3.05 1.84
CA GLU A 19 8.90 2.28 1.14
C GLU A 19 7.50 2.55 1.72
N LYS A 20 7.41 2.66 3.04
CA LYS A 20 6.18 3.05 3.74
C LYS A 20 5.67 4.41 3.29
N ASP A 21 6.54 5.42 3.25
CA ASP A 21 6.17 6.77 2.81
C ASP A 21 5.69 6.77 1.35
N LEU A 22 6.33 5.98 0.49
CA LEU A 22 5.92 5.82 -0.90
C LEU A 22 4.58 5.08 -1.04
N ALA A 23 4.33 4.03 -0.26
CA ALA A 23 3.05 3.32 -0.23
C ALA A 23 1.92 4.25 0.22
N ILE A 24 2.13 5.02 1.29
CA ILE A 24 1.19 6.05 1.76
C ILE A 24 0.95 7.10 0.68
N TYR A 25 2.00 7.57 0.01
CA TYR A 25 1.87 8.52 -1.09
C TYR A 25 1.01 7.94 -2.22
N MET A 26 1.26 6.71 -2.67
CA MET A 26 0.46 6.08 -3.73
C MET A 26 -1.02 5.99 -3.33
N LEU A 27 -1.31 5.49 -2.13
CA LEU A 27 -2.67 5.38 -1.59
C LEU A 27 -3.39 6.73 -1.53
N LYS A 28 -2.68 7.80 -1.12
CA LYS A 28 -3.22 9.16 -1.00
C LYS A 28 -3.35 9.92 -2.33
N ASN A 29 -2.72 9.47 -3.41
CA ASN A 29 -2.62 10.24 -4.65
C ASN A 29 -3.22 9.53 -5.88
N ALA A 30 -3.51 8.22 -5.80
CA ALA A 30 -4.10 7.45 -6.88
C ALA A 30 -5.64 7.41 -6.76
N SER A 31 -6.32 8.38 -7.36
CA SER A 31 -7.78 8.55 -7.27
C SER A 31 -8.61 7.47 -7.96
N HIS A 32 -8.00 6.67 -8.85
CA HIS A 32 -8.67 5.59 -9.57
C HIS A 32 -8.14 4.20 -9.19
N LEU A 33 -7.36 4.11 -8.11
CA LEU A 33 -6.84 2.85 -7.62
C LEU A 33 -7.99 1.94 -7.18
N LYS A 34 -8.07 0.74 -7.75
CA LYS A 34 -9.09 -0.27 -7.44
C LYS A 34 -8.53 -1.33 -6.51
N THR A 35 -7.28 -1.72 -6.72
CA THR A 35 -6.62 -2.75 -5.93
C THR A 35 -5.20 -2.33 -5.63
N ALA A 36 -4.81 -2.48 -4.37
CA ALA A 36 -3.44 -2.38 -3.90
C ALA A 36 -3.09 -3.67 -3.17
N THR A 37 -2.11 -4.39 -3.70
CA THR A 37 -1.60 -5.64 -3.13
C THR A 37 -0.14 -5.45 -2.77
N ILE A 38 0.19 -5.67 -1.49
CA ILE A 38 1.56 -5.58 -0.98
C ILE A 38 1.94 -6.94 -0.39
N TRP A 39 3.06 -7.47 -0.86
CA TRP A 39 3.62 -8.75 -0.43
C TRP A 39 4.96 -8.50 0.24
N SER A 40 5.12 -9.02 1.45
CA SER A 40 6.42 -9.08 2.12
C SER A 40 7.01 -10.48 1.94
N ASP A 41 8.31 -10.56 1.66
CA ASP A 41 9.01 -11.85 1.66
C ASP A 41 9.36 -12.32 3.09
N GLU A 42 9.36 -11.36 4.03
CA GLU A 42 9.59 -11.57 5.46
C GLU A 42 8.26 -11.39 6.20
N CYS A 43 7.96 -12.31 7.13
CA CYS A 43 6.76 -12.23 7.98
C CYS A 43 7.15 -11.89 9.42
N ASP A 44 7.96 -10.86 9.60
CA ASP A 44 8.32 -10.41 10.93
C ASP A 44 7.19 -9.54 11.53
N ILE A 45 7.00 -9.60 12.85
CA ILE A 45 5.94 -8.84 13.56
C ILE A 45 5.95 -7.33 13.23
N PRO A 46 7.11 -6.65 13.14
CA PRO A 46 7.16 -5.24 12.75
C PRO A 46 6.58 -4.94 11.36
N GLU A 47 6.74 -5.86 10.41
CA GLU A 47 6.22 -5.72 9.05
C GLU A 47 4.70 -5.84 9.04
N LEU A 48 4.16 -6.79 9.80
CA LEU A 48 2.72 -6.96 9.93
C LEU A 48 2.04 -5.72 10.55
N GLU A 49 2.63 -5.13 11.60
CA GLU A 49 2.10 -3.89 12.18
C GLU A 49 2.13 -2.73 11.19
N MET A 50 3.19 -2.62 10.40
CA MET A 50 3.31 -1.59 9.38
C MET A 50 2.34 -1.80 8.20
N LEU A 51 2.07 -3.04 7.78
CA LEU A 51 1.02 -3.34 6.79
C LEU A 51 -0.38 -2.97 7.32
N LYS A 52 -0.64 -3.18 8.62
CA LYS A 52 -1.87 -2.69 9.27
C LYS A 52 -1.95 -1.17 9.20
N GLU A 53 -0.86 -0.45 9.50
CA GLU A 53 -0.84 1.01 9.38
C GLU A 53 -1.16 1.50 7.95
N LEU A 54 -0.68 0.79 6.92
CA LEU A 54 -1.05 1.06 5.53
C LEU A 54 -2.54 0.80 5.26
N ALA A 55 -3.09 -0.29 5.80
CA ALA A 55 -4.52 -0.61 5.68
C ALA A 55 -5.42 0.47 6.31
N PHE A 56 -4.97 1.13 7.38
CA PHE A 56 -5.68 2.24 8.03
C PHE A 56 -5.38 3.62 7.43
N SER A 57 -4.42 3.72 6.51
CA SER A 57 -4.07 4.99 5.87
C SER A 57 -5.19 5.50 4.97
N SER A 58 -5.36 6.82 4.95
CA SER A 58 -6.34 7.49 4.06
C SER A 58 -6.05 7.18 2.60
N ARG A 59 -7.10 6.91 1.82
CA ARG A 59 -7.01 6.61 0.38
C ARG A 59 -7.73 7.68 -0.43
N ALA A 60 -7.15 8.06 -1.57
CA ALA A 60 -7.82 8.96 -2.52
C ALA A 60 -8.98 8.27 -3.24
N SER A 61 -8.83 6.97 -3.51
CA SER A 61 -9.91 6.15 -4.05
C SER A 61 -10.73 5.54 -2.92
N THR A 62 -12.03 5.78 -2.92
CA THR A 62 -12.99 5.25 -1.95
C THR A 62 -13.33 3.78 -2.19
N THR A 63 -13.03 3.26 -3.39
CA THR A 63 -13.32 1.88 -3.79
C THR A 63 -12.08 1.00 -3.80
N CYS A 64 -10.93 1.53 -3.37
CA CYS A 64 -9.69 0.76 -3.37
C CYS A 64 -9.73 -0.33 -2.30
N GLU A 65 -9.61 -1.57 -2.73
CA GLU A 65 -9.35 -2.73 -1.87
C GLU A 65 -7.85 -2.80 -1.58
N PHE A 66 -7.49 -3.00 -0.31
CA PHE A 66 -6.11 -3.17 0.14
C PHE A 66 -5.94 -4.61 0.64
N LEU A 67 -5.05 -5.34 -0.01
CA LEU A 67 -4.75 -6.74 0.25
C LEU A 67 -3.28 -6.85 0.65
N PHE A 68 -3.00 -7.64 1.68
CA PHE A 68 -1.64 -7.96 2.09
C PHE A 68 -1.58 -9.40 2.58
N ASP A 69 -0.46 -10.05 2.33
CA ASP A 69 -0.07 -11.37 2.85
C ASP A 69 1.36 -11.25 3.38
#